data_AF-A0A7Y2A0W5-F1
#
_entry.id   AF-A0A7Y2A0W5-F1
#
_cell.length_a   1.000
_cell.length_b   1.000
_cell.length_c   1.000
_cell.angle_alpha   90.00
_cell.angle_beta   90.00
_cell.angle_gamma   90.00
#
_symmetry.space_group_name_H-M   'P 1'
#
loop_
_entity.id
_entity.type
_entity.pdbx_description
1 polymer ?
#
loop_
_entity_poly.entity_id
_entity_poly.type
_entity_poly.pdbx_seq_one_letter_code
_entity_poly.pdbx_strand_id
1 'polypeptide(L)'
;MGNLLNDDDVMALAEGEADDRSHLDATAVRKLTQHVLNDVERLLERAYNLTYLEAKLHCDAYHEGKNSFSDLGESYGYINSFVRRDGGTNCMRFAYRRPTGNGHLIRENIRMPSQGYTAASFKRSAHDYEKELAVMTEEHYSRLRNQGKTLKSVARKIRNVEIFNNGDANETN
;
A
#
# COMPACT_ATOMS: atom_id res chain seq x y z
N MET A 1 -26.87 25.45 7.36
CA MET A 1 -25.97 24.49 8.04
C MET A 1 -24.60 25.13 8.09
N GLY A 2 -24.16 25.52 9.29
CA GLY A 2 -22.87 26.19 9.48
C GLY A 2 -21.74 25.25 9.09
N ASN A 3 -20.93 25.69 8.14
CA ASN A 3 -19.75 24.96 7.71
C ASN A 3 -18.68 25.20 8.79
N LEU A 4 -18.45 24.22 9.67
CA LEU A 4 -17.32 24.24 10.61
C LEU A 4 -16.04 24.09 9.78
N LEU A 5 -15.43 25.22 9.42
CA LEU A 5 -14.53 25.34 8.27
C LEU A 5 -13.04 25.12 8.62
N ASN A 6 -12.65 25.16 9.89
CA ASN A 6 -11.29 24.86 10.34
C ASN A 6 -11.25 24.47 11.84
N ASP A 7 -10.09 23.96 12.29
CA ASP A 7 -9.88 23.50 13.67
C ASP A 7 -10.00 24.64 14.71
N ASP A 8 -9.60 25.86 14.34
CA ASP A 8 -9.65 27.03 15.23
C ASP A 8 -11.10 27.43 15.54
N ASP A 9 -11.99 27.38 14.54
CA ASP A 9 -13.42 27.66 14.70
C ASP A 9 -14.09 26.62 15.60
N VAL A 10 -13.71 25.34 15.48
CA VAL A 10 -14.23 24.26 16.33
C VAL A 10 -13.83 24.50 17.78
N MET A 11 -12.56 24.83 18.04
CA MET A 11 -12.05 25.08 19.38
C MET A 11 -12.64 26.36 19.99
N ALA A 12 -12.75 27.44 19.21
CA ALA A 12 -13.36 28.69 19.66
C ALA A 12 -14.83 28.50 20.05
N LEU A 13 -15.61 27.74 19.27
CA LEU A 13 -17.00 27.40 19.60
C LEU A 13 -17.12 26.48 20.82
N ALA A 14 -16.15 25.58 21.02
CA ALA A 14 -16.14 24.67 22.16
C ALA A 14 -15.84 25.42 23.48
N GLU A 15 -14.90 26.37 23.45
CA GLU A 15 -14.47 27.15 24.62
C GLU A 15 -15.31 28.43 24.86
N GLY A 16 -16.09 28.85 23.87
CA GLY A 16 -16.97 30.02 23.93
C GLY A 16 -18.23 29.84 24.79
N GLU A 17 -19.12 30.83 24.71
CA GLU A 17 -20.35 30.89 25.51
C GLU A 17 -21.39 29.87 25.02
N ALA A 18 -22.32 29.49 25.90
CA ALA A 18 -23.35 28.51 25.55
C ALA A 18 -24.25 28.97 24.38
N ASP A 19 -24.49 30.27 24.28
CA ASP A 19 -25.33 30.86 23.23
C ASP A 19 -24.68 30.73 21.84
N ASP A 20 -23.35 30.76 21.76
CA ASP A 20 -22.60 30.64 20.51
C ASP A 20 -22.82 29.27 19.84
N ARG A 21 -23.07 28.23 20.64
CA ARG A 21 -23.33 26.85 20.20
C ARG A 21 -24.81 26.46 20.21
N SER A 22 -25.73 27.39 20.48
CA SER A 22 -27.18 27.14 20.52
C SER A 22 -27.77 26.60 19.21
N HIS A 23 -27.08 26.85 18.09
CA HIS A 23 -27.46 26.39 16.76
C HIS A 23 -26.88 25.02 16.38
N LEU A 24 -26.08 24.40 17.25
CA LEU A 24 -25.45 23.10 17.04
C LEU A 24 -26.06 22.05 17.98
N ASP A 25 -26.43 20.91 17.41
CA ASP A 25 -26.74 19.71 18.19
C ASP A 25 -25.60 18.69 18.09
N ALA A 26 -25.59 17.73 19.02
CA ALA A 26 -24.58 16.68 19.06
C ALA A 26 -24.61 15.78 17.80
N THR A 27 -25.74 15.70 17.10
CA THR A 27 -25.89 14.90 15.87
C THR A 27 -25.16 15.57 14.71
N ALA A 28 -25.26 16.88 14.57
CA ALA A 28 -24.56 17.67 13.57
C ALA A 28 -23.04 17.54 13.76
N VAL A 29 -22.56 17.64 15.01
CA VAL A 29 -21.14 17.42 15.33
C VAL A 29 -20.69 16.01 14.96
N ARG A 30 -21.48 14.96 15.30
CA ARG A 30 -21.18 13.57 14.91
C ARG A 30 -21.09 13.40 13.39
N LYS A 31 -22.02 13.99 12.62
CA LYS A 31 -22.02 13.92 11.15
C LYS A 31 -20.79 14.60 10.55
N LEU A 32 -20.37 15.73 11.10
CA LEU A 32 -19.13 16.40 10.69
C LEU A 32 -17.90 15.56 11.00
N THR A 33 -17.81 14.98 12.19
CA THR A 33 -16.74 14.03 12.54
C THR A 33 -16.72 12.84 11.58
N GLN A 34 -17.88 12.28 11.23
CA GLN A 34 -17.96 11.18 10.26
C GLN A 34 -17.45 11.59 8.88
N HIS A 35 -17.78 12.81 8.42
CA HIS A 35 -17.27 13.35 7.16
C HIS A 35 -15.73 13.44 7.16
N VAL A 36 -15.15 13.99 8.23
CA VAL A 36 -13.69 14.07 8.38
C VAL A 36 -13.06 12.67 8.39
N LEU A 37 -13.62 11.71 9.12
CA LEU A 37 -13.10 10.34 9.16
C LEU A 37 -13.17 9.64 7.80
N ASN A 38 -14.25 9.87 7.03
CA ASN A 38 -14.37 9.37 5.65
C ASN A 38 -13.29 9.96 4.74
N ASP A 39 -13.00 11.26 4.88
CA ASP A 39 -11.92 11.89 4.14
C ASP A 39 -10.55 11.35 4.51
N VAL A 40 -10.29 11.10 5.79
CA VAL A 40 -9.05 10.45 6.25
C VAL A 40 -8.93 9.04 5.67
N GLU A 41 -10.01 8.24 5.65
CA GLU A 41 -9.99 6.92 5.03
C GLU A 41 -9.63 7.00 3.54
N ARG A 42 -10.27 7.91 2.79
CA ARG A 42 -10.01 8.14 1.37
C ARG A 42 -8.55 8.54 1.12
N LEU A 43 -7.98 9.39 1.98
CA LEU A 43 -6.58 9.79 1.89
C LEU A 43 -5.62 8.62 2.18
N LEU A 44 -5.94 7.76 3.16
CA LEU A 44 -5.17 6.54 3.44
C LEU A 44 -5.23 5.54 2.28
N GLU A 45 -6.39 5.37 1.65
CA GLU A 45 -6.53 4.54 0.45
C GLU A 45 -5.70 5.11 -0.70
N ARG A 46 -5.74 6.43 -0.90
CA ARG A 46 -4.88 7.10 -1.90
C ARG A 46 -3.40 6.85 -1.62
N ALA A 47 -2.96 6.99 -0.37
CA ALA A 47 -1.58 6.68 0.02
C ALA A 47 -1.22 5.21 -0.26
N TYR A 48 -2.15 4.28 -0.03
CA TYR A 48 -1.95 2.86 -0.33
C TYR A 48 -1.85 2.57 -1.83
N ASN A 49 -2.60 3.31 -2.65
CA ASN A 49 -2.50 3.27 -4.11
C ASN A 49 -1.16 3.84 -4.60
N LEU A 50 -0.63 4.88 -3.97
CA LEU A 50 0.70 5.40 -4.27
C LEU A 50 1.81 4.37 -3.94
N THR A 51 1.68 3.60 -2.84
CA THR A 51 2.59 2.47 -2.57
C THR A 51 2.59 1.44 -3.70
N TYR A 52 1.44 1.20 -4.35
CA TYR A 52 1.36 0.29 -5.49
C TYR A 52 2.07 0.85 -6.74
N LEU A 53 1.86 2.13 -7.03
CA LEU A 53 2.53 2.83 -8.13
C LEU A 53 4.06 2.81 -7.95
N GLU A 54 4.54 3.14 -6.75
CA GLU A 54 5.97 3.12 -6.44
C GLU A 54 6.57 1.71 -6.60
N ALA A 55 5.85 0.68 -6.16
CA ALA A 55 6.28 -0.70 -6.37
C ALA A 55 6.36 -1.06 -7.86
N LYS A 56 5.44 -0.56 -8.70
CA LYS A 56 5.50 -0.74 -10.16
C LYS A 56 6.75 -0.10 -10.75
N LEU A 57 7.08 1.14 -10.36
CA LEU A 57 8.29 1.82 -10.82
C LEU A 57 9.55 1.02 -10.48
N HIS A 58 9.67 0.49 -9.25
CA HIS A 58 10.80 -0.38 -8.89
C HIS A 58 10.81 -1.71 -9.66
N CYS A 59 9.65 -2.27 -9.96
CA CYS A 59 9.53 -3.46 -10.80
C CYS A 59 10.01 -3.19 -12.23
N ASP A 60 9.64 -2.05 -12.79
CA ASP A 60 10.02 -1.66 -14.14
C ASP A 60 11.52 -1.38 -14.21
N ALA A 61 12.06 -0.63 -13.25
CA ALA A 61 13.50 -0.39 -13.11
C ALA A 61 14.31 -1.69 -12.95
N TYR A 62 13.79 -2.69 -12.23
CA TYR A 62 14.40 -4.02 -12.16
C TYR A 62 14.50 -4.67 -13.53
N HIS A 63 13.44 -4.61 -14.34
CA HIS A 63 13.44 -5.23 -15.67
C HIS A 63 14.30 -4.45 -16.66
N GLU A 64 14.33 -3.12 -16.58
CA GLU A 64 15.25 -2.27 -17.36
C GLU A 64 16.71 -2.60 -17.03
N GLY A 65 17.07 -2.63 -15.74
CA GLY A 65 18.40 -3.03 -15.28
C GLY A 65 18.76 -4.44 -15.73
N LYS A 66 17.82 -5.39 -15.61
CA LYS A 66 18.01 -6.76 -16.08
C LYS A 66 18.22 -6.83 -17.60
N ASN A 67 17.49 -6.04 -18.38
CA ASN A 67 17.64 -6.02 -19.84
C ASN A 67 19.00 -5.42 -20.26
N SER A 68 19.51 -4.41 -19.54
CA SER A 68 20.85 -3.86 -19.82
C SER A 68 21.97 -4.89 -19.65
N PHE A 69 21.72 -5.94 -18.86
CA PHE A 69 22.67 -7.03 -18.76
C PHE A 69 22.79 -7.84 -20.07
N SER A 70 21.74 -7.94 -20.86
CA SER A 70 21.80 -8.66 -22.16
C SER A 70 22.76 -8.02 -23.15
N ASP A 71 23.05 -6.72 -23.02
CA ASP A 71 24.06 -5.99 -23.80
C ASP A 71 25.50 -6.48 -23.51
N LEU A 72 25.70 -7.20 -22.40
CA LEU A 72 26.98 -7.83 -22.03
C LEU A 72 27.18 -9.21 -22.68
N GLY A 73 26.27 -9.65 -23.56
CA GLY A 73 26.44 -10.82 -24.41
C GLY A 73 26.07 -12.17 -23.79
N GLU A 74 25.47 -12.18 -22.59
CA GLU A 74 24.99 -13.39 -21.93
C GLU A 74 23.47 -13.45 -21.82
N SER A 75 22.93 -14.67 -21.77
CA SER A 75 21.51 -14.89 -21.46
C SER A 75 21.29 -14.64 -19.96
N TYR A 76 20.91 -13.41 -19.61
CA TYR A 76 20.77 -13.03 -18.22
C TYR A 76 19.54 -13.62 -17.55
N GLY A 77 19.81 -14.62 -16.71
CA GLY A 77 19.11 -14.81 -15.44
C GLY A 77 17.69 -15.35 -15.46
N TYR A 78 17.33 -16.10 -14.41
CA TYR A 78 15.98 -16.67 -14.26
C TYR A 78 15.12 -15.88 -13.28
N ILE A 79 15.63 -14.86 -12.59
CA ILE A 79 14.83 -14.13 -11.60
C ILE A 79 13.91 -13.13 -12.31
N ASN A 80 12.66 -13.08 -11.88
CA ASN A 80 11.67 -12.18 -12.42
C ASN A 80 10.92 -11.51 -11.26
N SER A 81 11.03 -10.18 -11.18
CA SER A 81 10.24 -9.35 -10.29
C SER A 81 8.81 -9.19 -10.82
N PHE A 82 7.82 -9.21 -9.94
CA PHE A 82 6.44 -8.89 -10.31
C PHE A 82 5.68 -8.19 -9.19
N VAL A 83 4.84 -7.26 -9.61
CA VAL A 83 3.95 -6.48 -8.75
C VAL A 83 2.52 -6.61 -9.25
N ARG A 84 1.60 -7.00 -8.36
CA ARG A 84 0.16 -7.12 -8.66
C ARG A 84 -0.68 -6.78 -7.44
N ARG A 85 -1.96 -6.51 -7.63
CA ARG A 85 -2.95 -6.40 -6.56
C ARG A 85 -3.75 -7.70 -6.49
N ASP A 86 -3.79 -8.31 -5.32
CA ASP A 86 -4.45 -9.59 -5.07
C ASP A 86 -5.37 -9.45 -3.84
N GLY A 87 -6.68 -9.59 -4.03
CA GLY A 87 -7.67 -9.38 -2.96
C GLY A 87 -7.54 -8.04 -2.23
N GLY A 88 -7.23 -6.95 -2.96
CA GLY A 88 -6.99 -5.64 -2.35
C GLY A 88 -5.69 -5.52 -1.55
N THR A 89 -4.72 -6.41 -1.79
CA THR A 89 -3.39 -6.36 -1.19
C THR A 89 -2.33 -6.26 -2.28
N ASN A 90 -1.42 -5.29 -2.14
CA ASN A 90 -0.27 -5.12 -3.03
C ASN A 90 0.71 -6.29 -2.77
N CYS A 91 0.90 -7.13 -3.79
CA CYS A 91 1.87 -8.21 -3.80
C CYS A 91 3.11 -7.78 -4.57
N MET A 92 4.27 -7.82 -3.90
CA MET A 92 5.58 -7.51 -4.46
C MET A 92 6.46 -8.74 -4.22
N ARG A 93 6.82 -9.45 -5.29
CA ARG A 93 7.34 -10.82 -5.23
C ARG A 93 8.35 -11.06 -6.34
N PHE A 94 9.13 -12.13 -6.16
CA PHE A 94 10.03 -12.67 -7.18
C PHE A 94 9.64 -14.11 -7.53
N ALA A 95 9.88 -14.49 -8.79
CA ALA A 95 9.72 -15.85 -9.31
C ALA A 95 10.94 -16.23 -10.16
N TYR A 96 11.24 -17.52 -10.23
CA TYR A 96 12.11 -18.05 -11.27
C TYR A 96 11.31 -18.25 -12.56
N ARG A 97 11.87 -17.82 -13.68
CA ARG A 97 11.34 -17.89 -15.02
C ARG A 97 12.42 -18.45 -15.94
N ARG A 98 12.40 -19.76 -16.17
CA ARG A 98 13.45 -20.48 -16.92
C ARG A 98 12.89 -21.12 -18.19
N PRO A 99 13.49 -20.87 -19.38
CA PRO A 99 13.21 -21.69 -20.56
C PRO A 99 13.75 -23.11 -20.38
N THR A 100 12.97 -24.09 -20.82
CA THR A 100 13.38 -25.50 -20.92
C THR A 100 13.97 -25.77 -22.31
N GLY A 101 14.74 -26.84 -22.45
CA GLY A 101 15.30 -27.25 -23.74
C GLY A 101 14.26 -27.54 -24.83
N ASN A 102 12.99 -27.73 -24.45
CA ASN A 102 11.87 -27.98 -25.36
C ASN A 102 11.07 -26.70 -25.69
N GLY A 103 11.57 -25.52 -25.33
CA GLY A 103 10.93 -24.23 -25.61
C GLY A 103 9.80 -23.82 -24.66
N HIS A 104 9.47 -24.65 -23.66
CA HIS A 104 8.53 -24.26 -22.61
C HIS A 104 9.19 -23.38 -21.56
N LEU A 105 8.40 -22.63 -20.79
CA LEU A 105 8.92 -21.72 -19.78
C LEU A 105 8.37 -22.11 -18.40
N ILE A 106 9.26 -22.57 -17.53
CA ILE A 106 8.95 -22.90 -16.14
C ILE A 106 8.83 -21.61 -15.35
N ARG A 107 7.72 -21.47 -14.60
CA ARG A 107 7.49 -20.39 -13.64
C ARG A 107 7.38 -20.99 -12.24
N GLU A 108 8.33 -20.68 -11.38
CA GLU A 108 8.35 -21.15 -9.99
C GLU A 108 8.41 -19.95 -9.05
N ASN A 109 7.45 -19.84 -8.14
CA ASN A 109 7.45 -18.75 -7.17
C ASN A 109 8.63 -18.90 -6.20
N ILE A 110 9.37 -17.82 -5.95
CA ILE A 110 10.36 -17.79 -4.88
C ILE A 110 9.59 -17.56 -3.58
N ARG A 111 9.67 -18.51 -2.66
CA ARG A 111 9.06 -18.39 -1.33
C ARG A 111 9.68 -17.21 -0.59
N MET A 112 8.85 -16.27 -0.15
CA MET A 112 9.29 -15.15 0.67
C MET A 112 9.33 -15.56 2.15
N PRO A 113 10.48 -15.47 2.83
CA PRO A 113 10.58 -15.58 4.29
C PRO A 113 9.79 -14.49 5.02
N SER A 114 9.62 -14.64 6.34
CA SER A 114 8.95 -13.65 7.19
C SER A 114 9.63 -12.28 7.17
N GLN A 115 10.96 -12.26 7.04
CA GLN A 115 11.77 -11.03 6.99
C GLN A 115 11.95 -10.46 5.58
N GLY A 116 11.24 -11.00 4.58
CA GLY A 116 11.48 -10.67 3.18
C GLY A 116 12.53 -11.56 2.53
N TYR A 117 12.79 -11.29 1.25
CA TYR A 117 13.79 -12.01 0.48
C TYR A 117 15.20 -11.63 0.95
N THR A 118 16.10 -12.60 0.96
CA THR A 118 17.52 -12.39 1.24
C THR A 118 18.34 -12.91 0.08
N ALA A 119 19.65 -12.65 0.06
CA ALA A 119 20.56 -13.29 -0.90
C ALA A 119 20.37 -14.82 -0.97
N ALA A 120 20.06 -15.46 0.17
CA ALA A 120 19.80 -16.89 0.25
C ALA A 120 18.44 -17.33 -0.37
N SER A 121 17.54 -16.40 -0.69
CA SER A 121 16.29 -16.69 -1.41
C SER A 121 16.52 -16.89 -2.91
N PHE A 122 17.57 -16.29 -3.44
CA PHE A 122 17.91 -16.26 -4.87
C PHE A 122 18.93 -17.34 -5.27
N LYS A 123 18.85 -18.54 -4.68
CA LYS A 123 19.84 -19.62 -4.85
C LYS A 123 20.05 -20.09 -6.29
N ARG A 124 19.06 -19.91 -7.16
CA ARG A 124 19.10 -20.35 -8.57
C ARG A 124 19.30 -19.18 -9.53
N SER A 125 19.85 -18.06 -9.05
CA SER A 125 20.34 -16.99 -9.94
C SER A 125 21.37 -17.58 -10.90
N ALA A 126 21.31 -17.17 -12.17
CA ALA A 126 22.35 -17.54 -13.12
C ALA A 126 23.62 -16.72 -12.88
N HIS A 127 23.45 -15.49 -12.39
CA HIS A 127 24.50 -14.46 -12.27
C HIS A 127 24.42 -13.73 -10.93
N ASP A 128 25.58 -13.36 -10.39
CA ASP A 128 25.66 -12.62 -9.13
C ASP A 128 25.09 -11.20 -9.26
N TYR A 129 25.29 -10.52 -10.40
CA TYR A 129 24.69 -9.21 -10.66
C TYR A 129 23.16 -9.22 -10.66
N GLU A 130 22.52 -10.28 -11.19
CA GLU A 130 21.06 -10.42 -11.14
C GLU A 130 20.57 -10.58 -9.70
N LYS A 131 21.32 -11.33 -8.90
CA LYS A 131 21.03 -11.54 -7.48
C LYS A 131 21.19 -10.25 -6.69
N GLU A 132 22.24 -9.47 -6.94
CA GLU A 132 22.42 -8.15 -6.32
C GLU A 132 21.28 -7.20 -6.69
N LEU A 133 20.91 -7.11 -7.97
CA LEU A 133 19.79 -6.30 -8.43
C LEU A 133 18.47 -6.71 -7.75
N ALA A 134 18.25 -8.02 -7.56
CA ALA A 134 17.07 -8.54 -6.87
C ALA A 134 17.06 -8.18 -5.37
N VAL A 135 18.22 -8.25 -4.71
CA VAL A 135 18.37 -7.86 -3.30
C VAL A 135 18.16 -6.35 -3.12
N MET A 136 18.73 -5.51 -3.97
CA MET A 136 18.50 -4.05 -3.94
C MET A 136 17.02 -3.70 -4.14
N THR A 137 16.37 -4.35 -5.12
CA THR A 137 14.93 -4.16 -5.36
C THR A 137 14.10 -4.59 -4.16
N GLU A 138 14.51 -5.65 -3.46
CA GLU A 138 13.84 -6.13 -2.26
C GLU A 138 13.91 -5.15 -1.09
N GLU A 139 14.97 -4.35 -0.94
CA GLU A 139 15.03 -3.30 0.10
C GLU A 139 13.86 -2.32 -0.03
N HIS A 140 13.59 -1.89 -1.27
CA HIS A 140 12.43 -1.05 -1.59
C HIS A 140 11.12 -1.78 -1.32
N TYR A 141 10.96 -3.01 -1.80
CA TYR A 141 9.74 -3.78 -1.59
C TYR A 141 9.47 -4.06 -0.10
N SER A 142 10.50 -4.29 0.70
CA SER A 142 10.37 -4.49 2.14
C SER A 142 9.79 -3.27 2.83
N ARG A 143 10.36 -2.08 2.56
CA ARG A 143 9.80 -0.80 3.04
C ARG A 143 8.35 -0.62 2.60
N LEU A 144 8.05 -0.86 1.32
CA LEU A 144 6.71 -0.66 0.77
C LEU A 144 5.67 -1.63 1.33
N ARG A 145 6.03 -2.89 1.58
CA ARG A 145 5.14 -3.85 2.26
C ARG A 145 4.84 -3.43 3.69
N ASN A 146 5.84 -2.92 4.42
CA ASN A 146 5.64 -2.41 5.79
C ASN A 146 4.73 -1.17 5.79
N GLN A 147 5.02 -0.20 4.92
CA GLN A 147 4.17 0.98 4.72
C GLN A 147 2.73 0.59 4.38
N GLY A 148 2.54 -0.30 3.40
CA GLY A 148 1.22 -0.77 2.99
C GLY A 148 0.46 -1.48 4.11
N LYS A 149 1.15 -2.28 4.93
CA LYS A 149 0.57 -2.93 6.11
C LYS A 149 0.10 -1.90 7.15
N THR A 150 0.92 -0.88 7.41
CA THR A 150 0.58 0.20 8.34
C THR A 150 -0.65 0.98 7.84
N LEU A 151 -0.68 1.40 6.58
CA LEU A 151 -1.80 2.15 6.00
C LEU A 151 -3.12 1.37 6.10
N LYS A 152 -3.13 0.09 5.72
CA LYS A 152 -4.33 -0.77 5.85
C LYS A 152 -4.75 -0.96 7.30
N SER A 153 -3.80 -1.09 8.23
CA SER A 153 -4.06 -1.21 9.66
C SER A 153 -4.75 0.05 10.20
N VAL A 154 -4.24 1.23 9.85
CA VAL A 154 -4.83 2.51 10.26
C VAL A 154 -6.23 2.70 9.65
N ALA A 155 -6.39 2.43 8.35
CA ALA A 155 -7.71 2.52 7.69
C ALA A 155 -8.75 1.59 8.34
N ARG A 156 -8.34 0.38 8.76
CA ARG A 156 -9.22 -0.54 9.51
C ARG A 156 -9.57 0.01 10.89
N LYS A 157 -8.63 0.64 11.59
CA LYS A 157 -8.91 1.26 12.90
C LYS A 157 -9.91 2.42 12.78
N ILE A 158 -9.81 3.23 11.73
CA ILE A 158 -10.76 4.32 11.46
C ILE A 158 -12.16 3.76 11.21
N ARG A 159 -12.30 2.74 10.36
CA ARG A 159 -13.59 2.07 10.11
C ARG A 159 -14.23 1.45 11.36
N ASN A 160 -13.43 1.15 12.37
CA ASN A 160 -13.92 0.59 13.64
C ASN A 160 -14.31 1.67 14.66
N VAL A 161 -14.13 2.96 14.35
CA VAL A 161 -14.64 4.05 15.20
C VAL A 161 -16.17 3.99 15.17
N GLU A 162 -16.82 4.00 16.33
CA GLU A 162 -18.27 3.80 16.46
C GLU A 162 -19.10 4.77 15.60
N ILE A 163 -18.70 6.04 15.56
CA ILE A 163 -19.35 7.11 14.78
C ILE A 163 -19.23 6.84 13.25
N PHE A 164 -18.28 6.03 12.82
CA PHE A 164 -18.08 5.69 11.41
C PHE A 164 -19.21 4.81 10.86
N ASN A 165 -19.71 3.86 11.66
CA ASN A 165 -20.70 2.86 11.24
C ASN A 165 -22.14 3.22 11.59
N ASN A 166 -22.36 4.17 12.51
CA ASN A 166 -23.70 4.54 12.99
C ASN A 166 -24.42 5.58 12.10
N GLY A 167 -24.04 5.70 10.83
CA GLY A 167 -24.57 6.72 9.91
C GLY A 167 -26.03 6.55 9.47
N ASP A 168 -26.59 5.34 9.50
CA ASP A 168 -27.92 5.07 8.89
C ASP A 168 -28.80 4.07 9.67
N ALA A 169 -28.41 3.59 10.85
CA ALA A 169 -29.10 2.45 11.49
C ALA A 169 -30.24 2.80 12.47
N ASN A 170 -30.49 4.08 12.79
CA ASN A 170 -31.44 4.46 13.87
C ASN A 170 -32.46 5.56 13.51
N GLU A 171 -32.79 5.74 12.23
CA GLU A 171 -33.90 6.64 11.81
C GLU A 171 -35.10 5.91 11.19
N THR A 172 -35.33 4.63 11.52
CA THR A 172 -36.60 3.93 11.22
C THR A 172 -37.07 3.07 12.39
N ASN A 173 -37.87 3.70 13.26
CA ASN A 173 -39.17 3.25 13.82
C ASN A 173 -39.40 3.81 15.22
#